data_AF-A0AAV0S090-F1
#
_entry.id   AF-A0AAV0S090-F1
#
_cell.length_a   1.000
_cell.length_b   1.000
_cell.length_c   1.000
_cell.angle_alpha   90.00
_cell.angle_beta   90.00
_cell.angle_gamma   90.00
#
_symmetry.space_group_name_H-M   'P 1'
#
loop_
_entity.id
_entity.type
_entity.pdbx_description
1 polymer ?
#
loop_
_entity_poly.entity_id
_entity_poly.type
_entity_poly.pdbx_seq_one_letter_code
_entity_poly.pdbx_strand_id
1 'polypeptide(L)'
;MISLPYTGESAMSVMNEMHSIMEPHLKCLNLWQLDGRPMSGDIGRGATRESIAFAVRLAVAKDRPLGFLQLAGGTNAHTADGLRKEGLFQTTLENSNDVRSVLASPSSAFIGGVAYGGYARKIVGRVLSSMPSQQGPSSIEDHPELLVEALGLALGLVGTVKCYHPVHHSSFR
;
A
#
# COMPACT_ATOMS: atom_id res chain seq x y z
N MET A 1 8.41 10.54 -2.44
CA MET A 1 7.34 9.61 -2.84
C MET A 1 6.73 10.15 -4.11
N ILE A 2 6.52 9.31 -5.12
CA ILE A 2 6.02 9.74 -6.44
C ILE A 2 4.90 8.81 -6.85
N SER A 3 3.76 9.39 -7.23
CA SER A 3 2.69 8.64 -7.88
C SER A 3 3.05 8.40 -9.34
N LEU A 4 3.01 7.14 -9.74
CA LEU A 4 3.30 6.68 -11.09
C LEU A 4 2.03 6.02 -11.62
N PRO A 5 1.20 6.73 -12.41
CA PRO A 5 0.08 6.12 -13.09
C PRO A 5 0.57 5.13 -14.15
N TYR A 6 -0.18 4.07 -14.40
CA TYR A 6 0.13 3.17 -15.50
C TYR A 6 -0.19 3.82 -16.85
N THR A 7 0.84 4.27 -17.56
CA THR A 7 0.74 4.92 -18.90
C THR A 7 0.99 3.97 -20.06
N GLY A 8 0.89 2.65 -19.84
CA GLY A 8 1.23 1.65 -20.85
C GLY A 8 2.74 1.40 -20.95
N GLU A 9 3.23 1.14 -22.15
CA GLU A 9 4.63 0.80 -22.42
C GLU A 9 5.61 1.95 -22.06
N SER A 10 5.14 3.19 -21.96
CA SER A 10 5.98 4.34 -21.59
C SER A 10 6.26 4.45 -20.09
N ALA A 11 5.54 3.71 -19.24
CA ALA A 11 5.61 3.87 -17.78
C ALA A 11 7.05 3.73 -17.24
N MET A 12 7.81 2.78 -17.79
CA MET A 12 9.22 2.56 -17.44
C MET A 12 10.13 3.72 -17.86
N SER A 13 9.95 4.23 -19.07
CA SER A 13 10.72 5.38 -19.57
C SER A 13 10.51 6.60 -18.69
N VAL A 14 9.24 6.88 -18.33
CA VAL A 14 8.88 7.99 -17.44
C VAL A 14 9.49 7.81 -16.06
N MET A 15 9.44 6.60 -15.50
CA MET A 15 10.02 6.28 -14.19
C MET A 15 11.54 6.52 -14.18
N ASN A 16 12.24 6.07 -15.22
CA ASN A 16 13.69 6.27 -15.38
C ASN A 16 14.07 7.73 -15.59
N GLU A 17 13.31 8.47 -16.41
CA GLU A 17 13.53 9.90 -16.61
C GLU A 17 13.37 10.68 -15.30
N MET A 18 12.27 10.45 -14.58
CA MET A 18 12.06 11.04 -13.26
C MET A 18 13.21 10.70 -12.30
N HIS A 19 13.65 9.44 -12.28
CA HIS A 19 14.78 9.03 -11.45
C HIS A 19 16.06 9.80 -11.81
N SER A 20 16.42 9.89 -13.09
CA SER A 20 17.64 10.58 -13.54
C SER A 20 17.64 12.06 -13.18
N ILE A 21 16.48 12.72 -13.19
CA ILE A 21 16.36 14.14 -12.79
C ILE A 21 16.55 14.31 -11.28
N MET A 22 16.03 13.38 -10.49
CA MET A 22 16.05 13.50 -9.03
C MET A 22 17.31 12.92 -8.38
N GLU A 23 17.97 11.94 -8.99
CA GLU A 23 19.11 11.22 -8.41
C GLU A 23 20.22 12.15 -7.90
N PRO A 24 20.61 13.24 -8.60
CA PRO A 24 21.60 14.18 -8.09
C PRO A 24 21.15 14.95 -6.83
N HIS A 25 19.85 15.01 -6.59
CA HIS A 25 19.21 15.82 -5.54
C HIS A 25 18.71 14.96 -4.37
N LEU A 26 18.64 13.64 -4.53
CA LEU A 26 18.11 12.71 -3.54
C LEU A 26 19.23 11.91 -2.87
N LYS A 27 19.31 12.03 -1.54
CA LYS A 27 20.24 11.23 -0.71
C LYS A 27 19.59 9.94 -0.17
N CYS A 28 18.45 9.54 -0.72
CA CYS A 28 17.66 8.41 -0.25
C CYS A 28 16.94 7.69 -1.40
N LEU A 29 16.47 6.47 -1.14
CA LEU A 29 15.70 5.68 -2.09
C LEU A 29 14.29 6.25 -2.28
N ASN A 30 13.79 6.18 -3.52
CA ASN A 30 12.44 6.58 -3.84
C ASN A 30 11.40 5.56 -3.35
N LEU A 31 10.23 6.08 -2.97
CA LEU A 31 9.00 5.30 -2.82
C LEU A 31 8.13 5.57 -4.05
N TRP A 32 8.02 4.57 -4.91
CA TRP A 32 7.24 4.57 -6.14
C TRP A 32 5.84 4.02 -5.85
N GLN A 33 4.85 4.90 -5.93
CA GLN A 33 3.45 4.51 -5.78
C GLN A 33 2.90 4.10 -7.14
N LEU A 34 2.58 2.81 -7.25
CA LEU A 34 2.03 2.21 -8.45
C LEU A 34 0.53 2.46 -8.45
N ASP A 35 0.14 3.63 -8.93
CA ASP A 35 -1.24 4.01 -9.16
C ASP A 35 -1.66 3.34 -10.48
N GLY A 36 -2.69 2.49 -10.46
CA GLY A 36 -3.11 1.73 -11.64
C GLY A 36 -3.64 2.63 -12.75
N ARG A 37 -4.94 2.57 -13.03
CA ARG A 37 -5.56 3.54 -13.95
C ARG A 37 -5.47 4.96 -13.36
N PRO A 38 -5.28 6.02 -14.19
CA PRO A 38 -5.36 7.40 -13.73
C PRO A 38 -6.63 7.62 -12.91
N MET A 39 -6.52 8.27 -11.74
CA MET A 39 -7.62 8.52 -10.81
C MET A 39 -8.78 9.31 -11.48
N SER A 40 -9.68 8.61 -12.17
CA SER A 40 -10.93 9.19 -12.69
C SER A 40 -12.09 9.10 -11.68
N GLY A 41 -11.82 8.69 -10.44
CA GLY A 41 -12.81 8.63 -9.36
C GLY A 41 -13.47 7.27 -9.13
N ASP A 42 -13.22 6.26 -9.97
CA ASP A 42 -13.83 4.93 -9.79
C ASP A 42 -13.00 4.02 -8.87
N ILE A 43 -13.41 3.96 -7.60
CA ILE A 43 -12.93 2.99 -6.58
C ILE A 43 -13.60 1.61 -6.82
N GLY A 44 -13.75 1.22 -8.08
CA GLY A 44 -14.31 -0.07 -8.48
C GLY A 44 -13.32 -1.22 -8.32
N ARG A 45 -13.82 -2.46 -8.39
CA ARG A 45 -12.98 -3.69 -8.34
C ARG A 45 -11.87 -3.71 -9.40
N GLY A 46 -12.05 -2.98 -10.50
CA GLY A 46 -11.08 -2.91 -11.60
C GLY A 46 -9.75 -2.26 -11.19
N ALA A 47 -9.75 -1.24 -10.34
CA ALA A 47 -8.54 -0.48 -10.00
C ALA A 47 -7.48 -1.35 -9.30
N THR A 48 -7.88 -2.20 -8.35
CA THR A 48 -6.97 -3.15 -7.70
C THR A 48 -6.28 -4.09 -8.69
N ARG A 49 -7.04 -4.61 -9.68
CA ARG A 49 -6.49 -5.55 -10.68
C ARG A 49 -5.43 -4.88 -11.54
N GLU A 50 -5.69 -3.65 -11.97
CA GLU A 50 -4.75 -2.89 -12.81
C GLU A 50 -3.49 -2.49 -12.02
N SER A 51 -3.60 -2.09 -10.74
CA SER A 51 -2.42 -1.83 -9.91
C SER A 51 -1.57 -3.08 -9.67
N ILE A 52 -2.19 -4.26 -9.50
CA ILE A 52 -1.46 -5.54 -9.40
C ILE A 52 -0.80 -5.89 -10.74
N ALA A 53 -1.51 -5.76 -11.86
CA ALA A 53 -0.96 -6.03 -13.18
C ALA A 53 0.24 -5.11 -13.49
N PHE A 54 0.17 -3.84 -13.09
CA PHE A 54 1.30 -2.93 -13.23
C PHE A 54 2.50 -3.34 -12.36
N ALA A 55 2.24 -3.76 -11.12
CA ALA A 55 3.26 -4.32 -10.23
C ALA A 55 3.95 -5.56 -10.81
N VAL A 56 3.19 -6.49 -11.41
CA VAL A 56 3.75 -7.68 -12.10
C VAL A 56 4.70 -7.27 -13.22
N ARG A 57 4.31 -6.29 -14.05
CA ARG A 57 5.16 -5.79 -15.14
C ARG A 57 6.46 -5.18 -14.62
N LEU A 58 6.37 -4.34 -13.58
CA LEU A 58 7.56 -3.72 -12.99
C LEU A 58 8.44 -4.74 -12.27
N ALA A 59 7.87 -5.81 -11.72
CA ALA A 59 8.63 -6.80 -10.98
C ALA A 59 9.61 -7.59 -11.87
N VAL A 60 9.28 -7.76 -13.14
CA VAL A 60 10.13 -8.46 -14.12
C VAL A 60 11.01 -7.50 -14.95
N ALA A 61 10.84 -6.19 -14.79
CA ALA A 61 11.61 -5.18 -15.53
C ALA A 61 13.04 -5.08 -14.98
N LYS A 62 14.02 -5.26 -15.87
CA LYS A 62 15.46 -5.29 -15.49
C LYS A 62 16.07 -3.90 -15.31
N ASP A 63 15.49 -2.90 -15.95
CA ASP A 63 15.99 -1.53 -16.09
C ASP A 63 15.19 -0.53 -15.26
N ARG A 64 14.40 -0.98 -14.27
CA ARG A 64 13.66 -0.04 -13.40
C ARG A 64 14.65 0.68 -12.47
N PRO A 65 14.38 1.95 -12.13
CA PRO A 65 15.20 2.66 -11.18
C PRO A 65 15.04 2.09 -9.77
N LEU A 66 16.07 2.27 -8.95
CA LEU A 66 16.07 1.79 -7.57
C LEU A 66 14.96 2.48 -6.75
N GLY A 67 14.41 1.72 -5.80
CA GLY A 67 13.39 2.22 -4.88
C GLY A 67 12.38 1.18 -4.45
N PHE A 68 11.63 1.54 -3.41
CA PHE A 68 10.52 0.76 -2.88
C PHE A 68 9.31 0.90 -3.78
N LEU A 69 8.64 -0.23 -4.07
CA LEU A 69 7.37 -0.25 -4.79
C LEU A 69 6.23 -0.34 -3.78
N GLN A 70 5.22 0.51 -3.91
CA GLN A 70 4.01 0.44 -3.10
C GLN A 70 2.80 0.48 -4.03
N LEU A 71 1.87 -0.46 -3.90
CA LEU A 71 0.61 -0.35 -4.63
C LEU A 71 -0.21 0.81 -4.08
N ALA A 72 -0.73 1.64 -4.97
CA ALA A 72 -1.67 2.71 -4.68
C ALA A 72 -2.83 2.65 -5.69
N GLY A 73 -3.75 3.61 -5.59
CA GLY A 73 -4.84 3.71 -6.56
C GLY A 73 -5.88 2.60 -6.47
N GLY A 74 -7.01 2.86 -5.79
CA GLY A 74 -8.11 1.89 -5.74
C GLY A 74 -7.76 0.52 -5.14
N THR A 75 -6.79 0.49 -4.23
CA THR A 75 -6.47 -0.67 -3.40
C THR A 75 -7.57 -0.90 -2.36
N ASN A 76 -7.73 -2.15 -1.92
CA ASN A 76 -8.74 -2.57 -0.96
C ASN A 76 -8.30 -3.86 -0.26
N ALA A 77 -9.16 -4.43 0.60
CA ALA A 77 -8.86 -5.64 1.36
C ALA A 77 -8.36 -6.84 0.52
N HIS A 78 -8.67 -6.91 -0.78
CA HIS A 78 -8.23 -8.00 -1.66
C HIS A 78 -6.85 -7.77 -2.29
N THR A 79 -6.27 -6.57 -2.17
CA THR A 79 -5.00 -6.23 -2.82
C THR A 79 -3.85 -7.08 -2.31
N ALA A 80 -3.75 -7.30 -0.99
CA ALA A 80 -2.70 -8.15 -0.41
C ALA A 80 -2.78 -9.59 -0.91
N ASP A 81 -3.98 -10.18 -0.95
CA ASP A 81 -4.19 -11.53 -1.48
C ASP A 81 -3.85 -11.63 -2.96
N GLY A 82 -4.19 -10.60 -3.74
CA GLY A 82 -3.82 -10.54 -5.15
C GLY A 82 -2.31 -10.54 -5.36
N LEU A 83 -1.57 -9.75 -4.58
CA LEU A 83 -0.11 -9.74 -4.67
C LEU A 83 0.53 -11.07 -4.24
N ARG A 84 -0.03 -11.74 -3.22
CA ARG A 84 0.44 -13.08 -2.80
C ARG A 84 0.24 -14.12 -3.91
N LYS A 85 -0.90 -14.07 -4.62
CA LYS A 85 -1.17 -14.97 -5.75
C LYS A 85 -0.15 -14.81 -6.88
N GLU A 86 0.29 -13.58 -7.12
CA GLU A 86 1.33 -13.27 -8.12
C GLU A 86 2.76 -13.50 -7.59
N GLY A 87 2.94 -13.95 -6.34
CA GLY A 87 4.27 -14.13 -5.73
C GLY A 87 5.04 -12.83 -5.47
N LEU A 88 4.38 -11.67 -5.59
CA LEU A 88 5.00 -10.35 -5.43
C LEU A 88 4.98 -9.83 -3.99
N PHE A 89 4.34 -10.58 -3.10
CA PHE A 89 4.21 -10.24 -1.69
C PHE A 89 4.91 -11.31 -0.85
N GLN A 90 6.18 -11.07 -0.56
CA GLN A 90 6.98 -11.93 0.29
C GLN A 90 7.29 -11.17 1.58
N THR A 91 6.69 -11.60 2.69
CA THR A 91 7.05 -11.10 4.02
C THR A 91 8.35 -11.76 4.46
N THR A 92 9.45 -11.49 3.76
CA THR A 92 10.74 -12.10 4.07
C THR A 92 11.38 -11.34 5.23
N LEU A 93 10.93 -11.67 6.45
CA LEU A 93 11.73 -11.54 7.67
C LEU A 93 12.53 -12.84 7.89
N GLU A 94 13.10 -13.40 6.83
CA GLU A 94 14.01 -14.54 6.95
C GLU A 94 15.41 -14.13 6.48
N ASN A 95 16.25 -13.82 7.48
CA ASN A 95 17.70 -13.99 7.48
C ASN A 95 18.52 -13.29 6.37
N SER A 96 18.45 -11.97 6.27
CA SER A 96 19.49 -11.22 5.55
C SER A 96 19.88 -9.96 6.32
N ASN A 97 21.05 -10.01 6.96
CA ASN A 97 21.65 -8.91 7.72
C ASN A 97 22.08 -7.72 6.84
N ASP A 98 21.87 -7.78 5.52
CA ASP A 98 22.22 -6.72 4.58
C ASP A 98 21.03 -6.35 3.69
N VAL A 99 20.16 -5.49 4.23
CA VAL A 99 19.00 -4.92 3.55
C VAL A 99 19.41 -4.16 2.28
N ARG A 100 20.64 -3.62 2.21
CA ARG A 100 21.12 -2.87 1.04
C ARG A 100 21.48 -3.76 -0.13
N SER A 101 22.10 -4.92 0.12
CA SER A 101 22.43 -5.90 -0.92
C SER A 101 21.17 -6.48 -1.60
N VAL A 102 20.12 -6.75 -0.81
CA VAL A 102 18.83 -7.24 -1.33
C VAL A 102 18.10 -6.17 -2.14
N LEU A 103 18.14 -4.89 -1.72
CA LEU A 103 17.48 -3.78 -2.42
C LEU A 103 18.24 -3.27 -3.66
N ALA A 104 19.54 -3.57 -3.76
CA ALA A 104 20.38 -3.20 -4.90
C ALA A 104 20.22 -4.14 -6.11
N SER A 105 19.56 -5.29 -5.93
CA SER A 105 19.28 -6.21 -7.03
C SER A 105 17.95 -5.84 -7.69
N PRO A 106 17.91 -5.44 -8.99
CA PRO A 106 16.63 -5.20 -9.67
C PRO A 106 15.75 -6.46 -9.76
N SER A 107 16.35 -7.64 -9.60
CA SER A 107 15.72 -8.97 -9.60
C SER A 107 14.88 -9.29 -8.36
N SER A 108 14.97 -8.49 -7.29
CA SER A 108 14.24 -8.68 -6.02
C SER A 108 13.13 -7.63 -5.88
N ALA A 109 12.40 -7.36 -6.97
CA ALA A 109 11.35 -6.36 -7.01
C ALA A 109 10.14 -6.72 -6.13
N PHE A 110 10.33 -6.60 -4.83
CA PHE A 110 9.34 -6.88 -3.82
C PHE A 110 8.49 -5.63 -3.60
N ILE A 111 7.18 -5.83 -3.57
CA ILE A 111 6.24 -4.79 -3.17
C ILE A 111 6.45 -4.53 -1.68
N GLY A 112 6.97 -3.35 -1.36
CA GLY A 112 7.23 -2.89 0.00
C GLY A 112 5.97 -2.44 0.76
N GLY A 113 4.81 -2.39 0.12
CA GLY A 113 3.54 -2.18 0.81
C GLY A 113 2.34 -1.85 -0.08
N VAL A 114 1.21 -1.59 0.57
CA VAL A 114 -0.06 -1.20 -0.06
C VAL A 114 -0.60 0.05 0.64
N ALA A 115 -0.97 1.08 -0.13
CA ALA A 115 -1.58 2.30 0.38
C ALA A 115 -3.11 2.22 0.24
N TYR A 116 -3.83 2.03 1.36
CA TYR A 116 -5.28 1.80 1.39
C TYR A 116 -6.17 3.05 1.33
N GLY A 117 -5.59 4.25 1.31
CA GLY A 117 -6.25 5.56 1.12
C GLY A 117 -7.77 5.62 1.39
N GLY A 118 -8.57 5.78 0.33
CA GLY A 118 -10.02 5.93 0.42
C GLY A 118 -10.76 4.71 1.00
N TYR A 119 -10.24 3.49 0.80
CA TYR A 119 -10.82 2.29 1.39
C TYR A 119 -10.64 2.25 2.90
N ALA A 120 -9.45 2.62 3.41
CA ALA A 120 -9.21 2.77 4.84
C ALA A 120 -10.14 3.83 5.46
N ARG A 121 -10.28 4.99 4.79
CA ARG A 121 -11.23 6.04 5.21
C ARG A 121 -12.66 5.51 5.27
N LYS A 122 -13.09 4.72 4.28
CA LYS A 122 -14.45 4.15 4.22
C LYS A 122 -14.71 3.18 5.37
N ILE A 123 -13.74 2.35 5.74
CA ILE A 123 -13.89 1.38 6.82
C ILE A 123 -13.94 2.08 8.17
N VAL A 124 -12.95 2.91 8.48
CA VAL A 124 -12.89 3.63 9.77
C VAL A 124 -14.03 4.65 9.89
N GLY A 125 -14.41 5.28 8.79
CA GLY A 125 -15.49 6.25 8.74
C GLY A 125 -16.85 5.72 9.20
N ARG A 126 -17.10 4.41 9.12
CA ARG A 126 -18.34 3.80 9.65
C ARG A 126 -18.42 3.92 11.17
N VAL A 127 -17.30 3.67 11.86
CA VAL A 127 -17.19 3.79 13.32
C VAL A 127 -17.25 5.26 13.73
N LEU A 128 -16.61 6.15 12.96
CA LEU A 128 -16.71 7.59 13.21
C LEU A 128 -18.15 8.11 13.03
N SER A 129 -18.93 7.54 12.11
CA SER A 129 -20.32 7.94 11.86
C SER A 129 -21.27 7.54 12.99
N SER A 130 -20.89 6.59 13.85
CA SER A 130 -21.67 6.21 15.04
C SER A 130 -21.36 7.05 16.28
N MET A 131 -20.41 8.00 16.20
CA MET A 131 -20.11 8.87 17.33
C MET A 131 -21.29 9.81 17.62
N PRO A 132 -21.65 10.03 18.90
CA PRO A 132 -22.70 10.98 19.26
C PRO A 132 -22.32 12.39 18.80
N SER A 133 -23.13 12.99 17.93
CA SER A 133 -23.00 14.40 17.55
C SER A 133 -23.61 15.28 18.65
N GLN A 134 -22.93 15.40 19.80
CA GLN A 134 -23.22 16.50 20.72
C GLN A 134 -22.65 17.80 20.12
N GLN A 135 -23.19 18.96 20.50
CA GLN A 135 -22.89 20.26 19.87
C GLN A 135 -21.39 20.63 19.92
N GLY A 136 -20.62 20.19 18.92
CA GLY A 136 -19.18 20.42 18.79
C GLY A 136 -18.47 19.31 18.01
N PRO A 137 -17.19 19.47 17.64
CA PRO A 137 -16.41 18.40 17.03
C PRO A 137 -16.17 17.28 18.07
N SER A 138 -16.85 16.14 17.91
CA SER A 138 -16.60 14.94 18.71
C SER A 138 -15.27 14.31 18.32
N SER A 139 -14.36 14.15 19.28
CA SER A 139 -13.06 13.51 19.08
C SER A 139 -13.18 12.02 19.41
N ILE A 140 -12.49 11.15 18.66
CA ILE A 140 -12.59 9.69 18.87
C ILE A 140 -11.94 9.26 20.20
N GLU A 141 -10.99 10.05 20.69
CA GLU A 141 -10.28 9.87 21.95
C GLU A 141 -11.22 9.90 23.16
N ASP A 142 -12.39 10.54 23.05
CA ASP A 142 -13.42 10.60 24.09
C ASP A 142 -14.31 9.35 24.12
N HIS A 143 -14.14 8.45 23.15
CA HIS A 143 -14.95 7.24 22.96
C HIS A 143 -14.05 5.99 22.86
N PRO A 144 -13.49 5.50 23.97
CA PRO A 144 -12.50 4.42 23.97
C PRO A 144 -12.99 3.14 23.28
N GLU A 145 -14.27 2.82 23.42
CA GLU A 145 -14.90 1.66 22.76
C GLU A 145 -14.83 1.77 21.23
N LEU A 146 -15.16 2.95 20.70
CA LEU A 146 -15.15 3.25 19.25
C LEU A 146 -13.71 3.36 18.74
N LEU A 147 -12.79 3.87 19.54
CA LEU A 147 -11.36 3.89 19.20
C LEU A 147 -10.80 2.47 19.05
N VAL A 148 -11.13 1.56 19.98
CA VAL A 148 -10.72 0.16 19.91
C VAL A 148 -11.34 -0.54 18.69
N GLU A 149 -12.61 -0.28 18.38
CA GLU A 149 -13.26 -0.81 17.17
C GLU A 149 -12.56 -0.33 15.90
N ALA A 150 -12.33 0.99 15.78
CA ALA A 150 -11.62 1.58 14.65
C ALA A 150 -10.19 1.00 14.50
N LEU A 151 -9.49 0.79 15.62
CA LEU A 151 -8.19 0.15 15.65
C LEU A 151 -8.26 -1.30 15.16
N GLY A 152 -9.24 -2.08 15.60
CA GLY A 152 -9.45 -3.46 15.15
C GLY A 152 -9.67 -3.55 13.64
N LEU A 153 -10.48 -2.65 13.08
CA LEU A 153 -10.68 -2.54 11.64
C LEU A 153 -9.41 -2.14 10.88
N ALA A 154 -8.65 -1.16 11.39
CA ALA A 154 -7.39 -0.74 10.79
C ALA A 154 -6.34 -1.87 10.82
N LEU A 155 -6.23 -2.59 11.94
CA LEU A 155 -5.36 -3.75 12.09
C LEU A 155 -5.77 -4.90 11.19
N GLY A 156 -7.06 -5.20 11.04
CA GLY A 156 -7.55 -6.19 10.09
C GLY A 156 -7.14 -5.88 8.65
N LEU A 157 -7.14 -4.59 8.29
CA LEU A 157 -6.74 -4.14 6.96
C LEU A 157 -5.21 -4.23 6.76
N VAL A 158 -4.41 -3.62 7.64
CA VAL A 158 -2.94 -3.56 7.47
C VAL A 158 -2.24 -4.85 7.88
N GLY A 159 -2.86 -5.68 8.72
CA GLY A 159 -2.35 -6.97 9.16
C GLY A 159 -2.14 -7.94 8.00
N THR A 160 -2.96 -7.83 6.95
CA THR A 160 -2.77 -8.57 5.68
C THR A 160 -1.42 -8.26 5.02
N VAL A 161 -0.85 -7.09 5.25
CA VAL A 161 0.43 -6.65 4.68
C VAL A 161 1.57 -6.86 5.70
N LYS A 162 1.31 -6.58 6.98
CA LYS A 162 2.32 -6.56 8.04
C LYS A 162 2.50 -7.89 8.79
N CYS A 163 1.75 -8.95 8.42
CA CYS A 163 1.76 -10.25 9.12
C CYS A 163 1.41 -10.17 10.61
N TYR A 164 0.58 -9.20 11.02
CA TYR A 164 -0.07 -9.28 12.32
C TYR A 164 -1.12 -10.39 12.27
N HIS A 165 -0.99 -11.41 13.12
CA HIS A 165 -2.13 -12.26 13.43
C HIS A 165 -3.20 -11.36 14.06
N PRO A 166 -4.43 -11.29 13.49
CA PRO A 166 -5.50 -10.59 14.18
C PRO A 166 -5.67 -11.27 15.53
N VAL A 167 -5.47 -10.52 16.61
CA VAL A 167 -5.69 -11.01 17.96
C VAL A 167 -7.16 -11.42 18.00
N HIS A 168 -7.43 -12.72 18.13
CA HIS A 168 -8.77 -13.18 18.45
C HIS A 168 -9.15 -12.51 19.77
N HIS A 169 -10.05 -11.54 19.74
CA HIS A 169 -10.73 -11.07 20.94
C HIS A 169 -11.51 -12.26 21.49
N SER A 170 -10.87 -13.03 22.37
CA SER A 170 -11.59 -13.83 23.36
C SER A 170 -12.45 -12.84 24.14
N SER A 171 -13.78 -12.96 23.98
CA SER A 171 -14.75 -12.21 24.75
C SER A 171 -14.34 -12.19 26.21
N PHE A 172 -14.11 -11.01 26.77
CA PHE A 172 -14.17 -10.82 28.20
C PHE A 172 -15.61 -11.19 28.62
N ARG A 173 -15.72 -12.31 29.33
CA ARG A 173 -16.88 -12.64 30.16
C ARG A 173 -16.73 -11.96 31.50
#